data_AF-A0AAJ6AA91-F1
#
_entry.id   AF-A0AAJ6AA91-F1
#
_cell.length_a   1.000
_cell.length_b   1.000
_cell.length_c   1.000
_cell.angle_alpha   90.00
_cell.angle_beta   90.00
_cell.angle_gamma   90.00
#
_symmetry.space_group_name_H-M   'P 1'
#
loop_
_entity.id
_entity.type
_entity.pdbx_description
1 polymer ?
#
loop_
_entity_poly.entity_id
_entity_poly.type
_entity_poly.pdbx_seq_one_letter_code
_entity_poly.pdbx_strand_id
1 'polypeptide(L)'
;MLTTDRECRRGGERFAMPTLGEIEGKLIVSEIVAANCLRQLLAGPETEPLSSIRRGIKQALQNRCKKSGLCGEDTDAALEYAFQLLDAAVEAVGNQPKLDSNARETAPQLSRVAAPPQ
;
A
#
# COMPACT_ATOMS: atom_id res chain seq x y z
N MET A 1 9.68 -1.10 -1.09
CA MET A 1 8.77 -2.07 -1.75
C MET A 1 8.12 -2.87 -0.63
N LEU A 2 6.79 -2.87 -0.51
CA LEU A 2 6.09 -3.61 0.56
C LEU A 2 6.03 -5.09 0.16
N THR A 3 7.08 -5.83 0.49
CA THR A 3 7.16 -7.28 0.30
C THR A 3 6.17 -7.97 1.22
N THR A 4 5.26 -8.76 0.66
CA THR A 4 4.33 -9.63 1.41
C THR A 4 4.88 -11.06 1.45
N ASP A 5 4.49 -11.87 2.46
CA ASP A 5 5.06 -13.21 2.72
C ASP A 5 5.04 -14.16 1.51
N ARG A 6 4.07 -14.00 0.59
CA ARG A 6 4.00 -14.75 -0.67
C ARG A 6 5.18 -14.48 -1.61
N GLU A 7 5.83 -13.33 -1.51
CA GLU A 7 7.01 -12.96 -2.33
C GLU A 7 8.31 -13.66 -1.84
N CYS A 8 8.32 -14.21 -0.62
CA CYS A 8 9.53 -14.76 0.03
C CYS A 8 9.74 -16.27 -0.15
N ARG A 9 8.87 -16.97 -0.86
CA ARG A 9 9.09 -18.40 -1.15
C ARG A 9 10.31 -18.48 -2.14
N ARG A 10 11.39 -19.21 -1.81
CA ARG A 10 12.56 -19.62 -2.67
C ARG A 10 12.48 -21.00 -3.38
N GLY A 11 12.38 -21.05 -4.71
CA GLY A 11 12.51 -22.29 -5.51
C GLY A 11 11.54 -22.46 -6.69
N GLY A 12 12.03 -22.36 -7.92
CA GLY A 12 11.53 -23.01 -9.15
C GLY A 12 10.18 -22.58 -9.72
N GLU A 13 9.09 -22.79 -8.98
CA GLU A 13 7.70 -22.47 -9.38
C GLU A 13 7.32 -21.00 -9.13
N ARG A 14 8.32 -20.18 -8.77
CA ARG A 14 8.16 -18.88 -8.09
C ARG A 14 8.35 -17.66 -8.99
N PHE A 15 8.36 -17.89 -10.30
CA PHE A 15 8.31 -16.86 -11.35
C PHE A 15 7.16 -17.10 -12.31
N ALA A 16 6.03 -17.66 -11.83
CA ALA A 16 4.80 -17.51 -12.57
C ALA A 16 4.51 -16.01 -12.62
N MET A 17 4.65 -15.41 -13.81
CA MET A 17 4.24 -14.03 -14.03
C MET A 17 2.82 -13.90 -13.51
N PRO A 18 2.55 -13.00 -12.56
CA PRO A 18 1.21 -12.84 -12.03
C PRO A 18 0.28 -12.57 -13.21
N THR A 19 -0.86 -13.23 -13.21
CA THR A 19 -1.89 -13.00 -14.23
C THR A 19 -2.32 -11.54 -14.17
N LEU A 20 -2.81 -11.00 -15.30
CA LEU A 20 -3.32 -9.64 -15.33
C LEU A 20 -4.40 -9.42 -14.25
N GLY A 21 -5.27 -10.41 -14.05
CA GLY A 21 -6.30 -10.37 -13.00
C GLY A 21 -5.73 -10.32 -11.58
N GLU A 22 -4.64 -11.04 -11.28
CA GLU A 22 -3.97 -10.95 -9.98
C GLU A 22 -3.36 -9.55 -9.75
N ILE A 23 -2.76 -8.96 -10.79
CA ILE A 23 -2.22 -7.59 -10.73
C ILE A 23 -3.34 -6.59 -10.48
N GLU A 24 -4.41 -6.65 -11.27
CA GLU A 24 -5.57 -5.77 -11.14
C GLU A 24 -6.23 -5.91 -9.77
N GLY A 25 -6.40 -7.13 -9.27
CA GLY A 25 -6.95 -7.40 -7.94
C GLY A 25 -6.12 -6.75 -6.83
N LYS A 26 -4.79 -6.89 -6.88
CA LYS A 26 -3.89 -6.25 -5.91
C LYS A 26 -3.92 -4.73 -5.99
N LEU A 27 -4.03 -4.16 -7.18
CA LEU A 27 -4.15 -2.71 -7.37
C LEU A 27 -5.45 -2.17 -6.77
N ILE A 28 -6.57 -2.86 -7.01
CA ILE A 28 -7.87 -2.49 -6.42
C ILE A 28 -7.83 -2.53 -4.89
N VAL A 29 -7.23 -3.58 -4.31
CA VAL A 29 -7.08 -3.66 -2.84
C VAL A 29 -6.23 -2.50 -2.33
N SER A 30 -5.11 -2.21 -3.00
CA SER A 30 -4.19 -1.13 -2.62
C SER A 30 -4.88 0.24 -2.68
N GLU A 31 -5.68 0.50 -3.72
CA GLU A 31 -6.50 1.71 -3.85
C GLU A 31 -7.48 1.85 -2.69
N ILE A 32 -8.20 0.76 -2.35
CA ILE A 32 -9.16 0.78 -1.26
C ILE A 32 -8.48 1.04 0.09
N VAL A 33 -7.35 0.39 0.35
CA VAL A 33 -6.57 0.62 1.59
C VAL A 33 -6.11 2.08 1.66
N ALA A 34 -5.45 2.58 0.60
CA ALA A 34 -4.95 3.94 0.53
C ALA A 34 -6.07 4.99 0.71
N ALA A 35 -7.21 4.82 0.03
CA ALA A 35 -8.34 5.73 0.13
C ALA A 35 -8.94 5.76 1.54
N ASN A 36 -9.01 4.63 2.25
CA ASN A 36 -9.50 4.60 3.63
C ASN A 36 -8.50 5.26 4.60
N CYS A 37 -7.20 5.01 4.45
CA CYS A 37 -6.18 5.71 5.23
C CYS A 37 -6.22 7.22 5.01
N LEU A 38 -6.32 7.67 3.75
CA LEU A 38 -6.40 9.08 3.40
C LEU A 38 -7.67 9.74 3.93
N ARG A 39 -8.82 9.06 3.85
CA ARG A 39 -10.07 9.58 4.43
C ARG A 39 -9.92 9.87 5.92
N GLN A 40 -9.27 8.98 6.67
CA GLN A 40 -9.02 9.24 8.09
C GLN A 40 -8.04 10.38 8.32
N LEU A 41 -6.96 10.47 7.53
CA LEU A 41 -6.03 11.59 7.62
C LEU A 41 -6.74 12.94 7.39
N LEU A 42 -7.72 12.97 6.48
CA LEU A 42 -8.50 14.15 6.16
C LEU A 42 -9.65 14.43 7.16
N ALA A 43 -10.06 13.44 7.96
CA ALA A 43 -11.16 13.59 8.93
C ALA A 43 -10.78 14.43 10.16
N GLY A 44 -9.50 14.76 10.35
CA GLY A 44 -9.01 15.65 11.40
C GLY A 44 -8.23 14.91 12.52
N PRO A 45 -7.79 15.65 13.56
CA PRO A 45 -6.84 15.17 14.56
C PRO A 45 -7.43 14.18 15.59
N GLU A 46 -8.72 13.87 15.52
CA GLU A 46 -9.28 12.74 16.25
C GLU A 46 -8.68 11.47 15.65
N THR A 47 -7.75 10.86 16.38
CA THR A 47 -7.12 9.60 16.00
C THR A 47 -8.17 8.50 16.03
N GLU A 48 -8.90 8.34 14.92
CA GLU A 48 -9.78 7.21 14.74
C GLU A 48 -8.93 5.94 14.88
N PRO A 49 -9.34 4.98 15.73
CA PRO A 49 -8.55 3.80 15.99
C PRO A 49 -8.34 3.01 14.69
N LEU A 50 -7.21 2.31 14.57
CA LEU A 50 -6.90 1.45 13.42
C LEU A 50 -8.05 0.46 13.09
N SER A 51 -8.85 0.10 14.09
CA SER A 51 -10.07 -0.70 13.94
C SER A 51 -11.14 -0.02 13.06
N SER A 52 -11.29 1.31 13.11
CA SER A 52 -12.18 2.06 12.22
C SER A 52 -11.70 1.99 10.76
N ILE A 53 -10.39 2.12 10.52
CA ILE A 53 -9.81 1.95 9.17
C ILE A 53 -10.06 0.53 8.65
N ARG A 54 -9.77 -0.49 9.46
CA ARG A 54 -10.01 -1.90 9.12
C ARG A 54 -11.48 -2.17 8.79
N ARG A 55 -12.41 -1.59 9.55
CA ARG A 55 -13.86 -1.69 9.28
C ARG A 55 -14.23 -1.06 7.94
N GLY A 56 -13.70 0.13 7.64
CA GLY A 56 -13.94 0.82 6.36
C GLY A 56 -13.42 0.03 5.16
N ILE A 57 -12.20 -0.51 5.28
CA ILE A 57 -11.59 -1.39 4.27
C ILE A 57 -12.45 -2.63 4.06
N LYS A 58 -12.85 -3.31 5.15
CA LYS A 58 -13.68 -4.51 5.07
C LYS A 58 -14.99 -4.26 4.32
N GLN A 59 -15.72 -3.22 4.68
CA GLN A 59 -16.98 -2.87 4.02
C GLN A 59 -16.78 -2.51 2.54
N ALA A 60 -15.75 -1.72 2.23
CA ALA A 60 -15.44 -1.33 0.86
C ALA A 60 -15.10 -2.55 -0.02
N LEU A 61 -14.26 -3.46 0.47
CA LEU A 61 -13.87 -4.66 -0.25
C LEU A 61 -15.02 -5.65 -0.42
N GLN A 62 -15.79 -5.92 0.63
CA GLN A 62 -16.96 -6.80 0.52
C GLN A 62 -17.97 -6.26 -0.50
N ASN A 63 -18.22 -4.95 -0.50
CA ASN A 63 -19.09 -4.32 -1.49
C ASN A 63 -18.52 -4.41 -2.91
N ARG A 64 -17.20 -4.23 -3.07
CA ARG A 64 -16.54 -4.34 -4.38
C ARG A 64 -16.58 -5.77 -4.91
N CYS A 65 -16.21 -6.75 -4.09
CA CYS A 65 -16.19 -8.17 -4.45
C CYS A 65 -17.60 -8.66 -4.81
N LYS A 66 -18.61 -8.27 -4.02
CA LYS A 66 -20.02 -8.58 -4.32
C LYS A 66 -20.46 -8.01 -5.67
N LYS A 67 -20.10 -6.76 -5.99
CA LYS A 67 -20.41 -6.13 -7.29
C LYS A 67 -19.72 -6.81 -8.46
N SER A 68 -18.53 -7.37 -8.23
CA SER A 68 -17.77 -8.13 -9.22
C SER A 68 -18.17 -9.62 -9.30
N GLY A 69 -19.15 -10.06 -8.51
CA GLY A 69 -19.61 -11.45 -8.51
C GLY A 69 -18.59 -12.45 -7.93
N LEU A 70 -17.62 -11.98 -7.13
CA LEU A 70 -16.64 -12.84 -6.48
C LEU A 70 -17.28 -13.67 -5.38
N CYS A 71 -16.76 -14.88 -5.18
CA CYS A 71 -17.24 -15.78 -4.13
C CYS A 71 -16.75 -15.35 -2.74
N GLY A 72 -17.21 -16.06 -1.71
CA GLY A 72 -16.79 -15.80 -0.33
C GLY A 72 -15.29 -16.00 -0.13
N GLU A 73 -14.73 -17.08 -0.65
CA GLU A 73 -13.31 -17.42 -0.50
C GLU A 73 -12.40 -16.36 -1.13
N ASP A 74 -12.72 -15.91 -2.35
CA ASP A 74 -11.99 -14.83 -3.03
C ASP A 74 -12.08 -13.50 -2.25
N THR A 75 -13.25 -13.24 -1.66
CA THR A 75 -13.46 -12.05 -0.83
C THR A 75 -12.61 -12.10 0.44
N ASP A 76 -12.55 -13.27 1.09
CA ASP A 76 -11.76 -13.48 2.29
C ASP A 76 -10.26 -13.37 2.00
N ALA A 77 -9.78 -13.93 0.88
CA ALA A 77 -8.40 -13.77 0.43
C ALA A 77 -8.04 -12.31 0.15
N ALA A 78 -8.95 -11.54 -0.46
CA ALA A 78 -8.75 -10.11 -0.70
C ALA A 78 -8.69 -9.31 0.61
N LEU A 79 -9.51 -9.67 1.61
CA LEU A 79 -9.49 -9.04 2.93
C LEU A 79 -8.21 -9.36 3.70
N GLU A 80 -7.75 -10.61 3.65
CA GLU A 80 -6.49 -11.01 4.27
C GLU A 80 -5.32 -10.20 3.71
N TYR A 81 -5.22 -10.14 2.38
CA TYR A 81 -4.20 -9.34 1.70
C TYR A 81 -4.28 -7.85 2.08
N ALA A 82 -5.49 -7.28 2.15
CA ALA A 82 -5.68 -5.88 2.53
C ALA A 82 -5.19 -5.57 3.95
N PHE A 83 -5.44 -6.47 4.90
CA PHE A 83 -4.99 -6.29 6.28
C PHE A 83 -3.49 -6.50 6.43
N GLN A 84 -2.91 -7.49 5.75
CA GLN A 84 -1.45 -7.64 5.68
C GLN A 84 -0.78 -6.39 5.11
N LEU A 85 -1.35 -5.80 4.05
CA LEU A 85 -0.85 -4.56 3.46
C LEU A 85 -0.94 -3.38 4.43
N LEU A 86 -2.06 -3.24 5.14
CA LEU A 86 -2.24 -2.19 6.14
C LEU A 86 -1.25 -2.34 7.30
N ASP A 87 -1.08 -3.56 7.82
CA ASP A 87 -0.19 -3.84 8.94
C ASP A 87 1.26 -3.57 8.55
N ALA A 88 1.70 -4.02 7.37
CA ALA A 88 3.01 -3.71 6.84
C ALA A 88 3.24 -2.19 6.65
N ALA A 89 2.22 -1.44 6.24
CA ALA A 89 2.30 0.01 6.12
C ALA A 89 2.42 0.70 7.50
N VAL A 90 1.65 0.24 8.50
CA VAL A 90 1.74 0.74 9.88
C VAL A 90 3.11 0.46 10.48
N GLU A 91 3.64 -0.75 10.31
CA GLU A 91 5.00 -1.11 10.74
C GLU A 91 6.06 -0.25 10.04
N ALA A 92 5.93 -0.04 8.73
CA ALA A 92 6.86 0.79 7.98
C ALA A 92 6.89 2.23 8.50
N VAL A 93 5.73 2.82 8.83
CA VAL A 93 5.63 4.16 9.41
C VAL A 93 6.20 4.19 10.83
N GLY A 94 5.93 3.19 11.66
CA GLY A 94 6.48 3.10 13.02
C GLY A 94 8.01 2.96 13.05
N ASN A 95 8.59 2.37 12.01
CA ASN A 95 10.03 2.16 11.86
C ASN A 95 10.75 3.31 11.11
N GLN A 96 10.04 4.32 10.60
CA GLN A 96 10.71 5.49 10.01
C GLN A 96 11.33 6.37 11.10
N PRO A 97 12.59 6.82 10.95
CA PRO A 97 13.11 7.89 11.79
C PRO A 97 12.20 9.11 11.62
N LYS A 98 11.81 9.74 12.74
CA LYS A 98 11.04 10.98 12.73
C LYS A 98 11.77 11.95 11.81
N LEU A 99 11.12 12.36 10.72
CA LEU A 99 11.68 13.36 9.82
C LEU A 99 11.78 14.65 10.64
N ASP A 100 12.99 15.02 11.04
CA ASP A 100 13.22 16.24 11.78
C ASP A 100 12.73 17.40 10.92
N SER A 101 11.68 18.07 11.37
CA SER A 101 11.04 19.21 10.71
C SER A 101 11.95 20.43 10.53
N ASN A 102 13.22 20.33 10.94
CA ASN A 102 14.26 21.35 10.77
C ASN A 102 15.15 21.13 9.55
N ALA A 103 15.01 20.03 8.80
CA ALA A 103 15.74 19.85 7.55
C ALA A 103 15.10 20.67 6.42
N ARG A 104 15.31 22.00 6.46
CA ARG A 104 15.17 22.85 5.28
C ARG A 104 15.96 22.19 4.15
N GLU A 105 15.25 21.86 3.07
CA GLU A 105 15.81 21.37 1.82
C GLU A 105 17.00 22.25 1.40
N THR A 106 18.21 21.75 1.58
CA THR A 106 19.32 22.14 0.74
C THR A 106 19.27 21.20 -0.45
N ALA A 107 18.50 21.58 -1.48
CA ALA A 107 18.56 20.92 -2.76
C ALA A 107 20.04 20.87 -3.20
N PRO A 108 20.59 19.70 -3.58
CA PRO A 108 21.93 19.67 -4.14
C PRO A 108 21.88 20.42 -5.46
N GLN A 109 22.56 21.57 -5.52
CA GLN A 109 22.71 22.30 -6.77
C GLN A 109 23.39 21.38 -7.78
N LEU A 110 22.69 21.09 -8.87
CA LEU A 110 23.27 20.48 -10.06
C LEU A 110 24.40 21.38 -10.55
N SER A 111 25.63 21.01 -10.19
CA SER A 111 26.83 21.63 -10.73
C SER A 111 26.78 21.56 -12.25
N ARG A 112 26.69 22.76 -12.85
CA ARG A 112 26.81 23.06 -14.28
C ARG A 112 27.75 22.05 -14.97
N VAL A 113 27.19 21.25 -15.87
CA VAL A 113 27.97 20.49 -16.85
C VAL A 113 28.76 21.51 -17.67
N ALA A 114 30.09 21.44 -17.56
CA ALA A 114 31.00 22.24 -18.37
C ALA A 114 30.83 21.86 -19.84
N ALA A 115 30.67 22.88 -20.69
CA ALA A 115 30.60 22.72 -22.15
C ALA A 115 31.94 22.17 -22.70
N PRO A 116 31.92 21.36 -23.76
CA PRO A 116 33.15 20.82 -24.36
C PRO A 116 33.93 21.90 -25.12
N PRO A 117 35.27 21.83 -25.17
CA PRO A 117 36.08 22.72 -26.00
C PRO A 117 35.97 22.34 -27.48
N GLN A 118 36.18 23.35 -28.34
CA GLN A 118 36.08 23.29 -29.80
C GLN A 118 37.16 22.42 -30.45
#